data_AF-A0A6G3Z0N2-F1
#
_entry.id   AF-A0A6G3Z0N2-F1
#
_cell.length_a   1.000
_cell.length_b   1.000
_cell.length_c   1.000
_cell.angle_alpha   90.00
_cell.angle_beta   90.00
_cell.angle_gamma   90.00
#
_symmetry.space_group_name_H-M   'P 1'
#
loop_
_entity.id
_entity.type
_entity.pdbx_description
1 polymer ?
#
loop_
_entity_poly.entity_id
_entity_poly.type
_entity_poly.pdbx_seq_one_letter_code
_entity_poly.pdbx_strand_id
1 'polypeptide(L)'
;MVLAGAAPAGALELGDIEVQSYLGQPLRASVAYALGPNEALADYCISLAPGTTLNGLPAVNRARITVTDGVIAITGNTPIREPLMSARLSIQCPYTPNIARDYMLFIDPAGAAEPVQARAAVTPAAPTAPARAPEAPRPAIRQTPPATAERNRPAVASGTLYRVQPGDSLSAIAQRLEGREVGLWQAVNAIFAANPEAFIGNDPNRLKAGSLLQIPTTAMLGDGSATFPSAAATPAQRTAAGADDTAYLEPAQ
;
A
#
# COMPACT_ATOMS: atom_id res chain seq x y z
N MET A 1 -59.91 -18.98 -8.82
CA MET A 1 -58.77 -18.71 -9.73
C MET A 1 -57.73 -17.99 -8.89
N VAL A 2 -56.82 -18.73 -8.26
CA VAL A 2 -55.74 -18.15 -7.46
C VAL A 2 -54.64 -17.75 -8.44
N LEU A 3 -54.40 -16.45 -8.56
CA LEU A 3 -53.26 -15.91 -9.30
C LEU A 3 -52.00 -16.27 -8.49
N ALA A 4 -51.29 -17.31 -8.91
CA ALA A 4 -49.95 -17.58 -8.45
C ALA A 4 -49.05 -16.43 -8.95
N GLY A 5 -48.82 -15.44 -8.09
CA GLY A 5 -47.77 -14.45 -8.32
C GLY A 5 -46.43 -15.16 -8.30
N ALA A 6 -45.73 -15.17 -9.44
CA ALA A 6 -44.33 -15.53 -9.47
C ALA A 6 -43.57 -14.57 -8.53
N ALA A 7 -43.07 -15.08 -7.42
CA ALA A 7 -42.11 -14.34 -6.61
C ALA A 7 -40.93 -13.99 -7.52
N PRO A 8 -40.41 -12.74 -7.50
CA PRO A 8 -39.16 -12.46 -8.18
C PRO A 8 -38.13 -13.43 -7.60
N ALA A 9 -37.55 -14.27 -8.46
CA ALA A 9 -36.39 -15.06 -8.13
C ALA A 9 -35.22 -14.08 -7.94
N GLY A 10 -35.20 -13.41 -6.79
CA GLY A 10 -34.10 -12.56 -6.38
C GLY A 10 -32.93 -13.46 -6.10
N ALA A 11 -32.09 -13.64 -7.11
CA ALA A 11 -30.74 -14.16 -6.98
C ALA A 11 -29.78 -12.99 -7.16
N LEU A 12 -28.54 -13.18 -6.75
CA LEU A 12 -27.47 -12.21 -7.01
C LEU A 12 -27.42 -11.84 -8.49
N GLU A 13 -27.69 -10.58 -8.81
CA GLU A 13 -27.60 -10.04 -10.16
C GLU A 13 -26.43 -9.06 -10.25
N LEU A 14 -25.67 -9.16 -11.36
CA LEU A 14 -24.60 -8.23 -11.70
C LEU A 14 -25.04 -7.36 -12.86
N GLY A 15 -25.01 -6.04 -12.65
CA GLY A 15 -25.27 -5.02 -13.66
C GLY A 15 -24.12 -4.83 -14.63
N ASP A 16 -24.19 -3.78 -15.44
CA ASP A 16 -23.13 -3.45 -16.39
C ASP A 16 -21.90 -2.85 -15.70
N ILE A 17 -20.76 -2.93 -16.40
CA ILE A 17 -19.52 -2.28 -15.95
C ILE A 17 -19.45 -0.85 -16.48
N GLU A 18 -19.22 0.09 -15.58
CA GLU A 18 -18.95 1.48 -15.90
C GLU A 18 -17.45 1.76 -15.67
N VAL A 19 -16.77 2.31 -16.65
CA VAL A 19 -15.33 2.61 -16.58
C VAL A 19 -15.15 4.12 -16.49
N GLN A 20 -14.49 4.58 -15.42
CA GLN A 20 -14.22 6.00 -15.17
C GLN A 20 -12.75 6.39 -15.41
N SER A 21 -11.98 5.52 -16.07
CA SER A 21 -10.56 5.73 -16.35
C SER A 21 -10.28 6.06 -17.81
N TYR A 22 -9.22 6.84 -18.01
CA TYR A 22 -8.63 7.15 -19.31
C TYR A 22 -7.32 6.39 -19.54
N LEU A 23 -6.84 6.37 -20.78
CA LEU A 23 -5.50 5.86 -21.09
C LEU A 23 -4.42 6.57 -20.27
N GLY A 24 -3.48 5.79 -19.73
CA GLY A 24 -2.40 6.25 -18.86
C GLY A 24 -2.77 6.35 -17.37
N GLN A 25 -4.04 6.16 -17.00
CA GLN A 25 -4.50 6.19 -15.61
C GLN A 25 -4.69 4.76 -15.04
N PRO A 26 -4.60 4.57 -13.72
CA PRO A 26 -4.97 3.30 -13.10
C PRO A 26 -6.47 3.03 -13.25
N LEU A 27 -6.84 1.76 -13.39
CA LEU A 27 -8.24 1.36 -13.53
C LEU A 27 -9.11 1.85 -12.36
N ARG A 28 -10.26 2.40 -12.71
CA ARG A 28 -11.40 2.74 -11.88
C ARG A 28 -12.62 2.31 -12.68
N ALA A 29 -13.30 1.30 -12.16
CA ALA A 29 -14.54 0.81 -12.72
C ALA A 29 -15.50 0.45 -11.59
N SER A 30 -16.80 0.45 -11.89
CA SER A 30 -17.84 0.05 -10.96
C SER A 30 -18.84 -0.88 -11.64
N VAL A 31 -19.35 -1.84 -10.89
CA VAL A 31 -20.43 -2.74 -11.32
C VAL A 31 -21.52 -2.67 -10.26
N ALA A 32 -22.74 -2.30 -10.65
CA ALA A 32 -23.88 -2.36 -9.75
C ALA A 32 -24.27 -3.83 -9.51
N TYR A 33 -24.76 -4.16 -8.32
CA TYR A 33 -25.30 -5.48 -8.04
C TYR A 33 -26.60 -5.41 -7.24
N ALA A 34 -27.46 -6.41 -7.43
CA ALA A 34 -28.67 -6.59 -6.63
C ALA A 34 -28.58 -7.94 -5.91
N LEU A 35 -29.06 -7.97 -4.67
CA LEU A 35 -29.08 -9.18 -3.84
C LEU A 35 -30.49 -9.70 -3.71
N GLY A 36 -30.61 -11.02 -3.69
CA GLY A 36 -31.76 -11.75 -3.24
C GLY A 36 -31.97 -11.70 -1.72
N PRO A 37 -33.12 -12.18 -1.24
CA PRO A 37 -33.38 -12.31 0.18
C PRO A 37 -32.35 -13.24 0.84
N ASN A 38 -31.71 -12.78 1.92
CA ASN A 38 -30.69 -13.50 2.69
C ASN A 38 -29.35 -13.76 1.98
N GLU A 39 -29.10 -13.10 0.84
CA GLU A 39 -27.77 -13.10 0.22
C GLU A 39 -26.91 -11.97 0.81
N ALA A 40 -25.60 -12.19 0.85
CA ALA A 40 -24.63 -11.20 1.31
C ALA A 40 -23.38 -11.26 0.45
N LEU A 41 -22.88 -10.09 0.07
CA LEU A 41 -21.65 -9.94 -0.70
C LEU A 41 -20.56 -9.32 0.18
N ALA A 42 -19.34 -9.81 0.03
CA ALA A 42 -18.17 -9.29 0.72
C ALA A 42 -16.96 -9.29 -0.21
N ASP A 43 -16.00 -8.40 0.02
CA ASP A 43 -14.84 -8.21 -0.85
C ASP A 43 -14.02 -9.49 -1.07
N TYR A 44 -13.88 -10.31 -0.02
CA TYR A 44 -13.00 -11.47 -0.02
C TYR A 44 -13.49 -12.62 -0.91
N CYS A 45 -14.78 -12.66 -1.23
CA CYS A 45 -15.38 -13.70 -2.06
C CYS A 45 -15.56 -13.29 -3.52
N ILE A 46 -15.04 -12.12 -3.89
CA ILE A 46 -15.07 -11.63 -5.27
C ILE A 46 -13.64 -11.71 -5.83
N SER A 47 -13.53 -12.20 -7.06
CA SER A 47 -12.25 -12.31 -7.76
C SER A 47 -12.36 -11.74 -9.16
N LEU A 48 -11.27 -11.14 -9.62
CA LEU A 48 -11.12 -10.64 -10.98
C LEU A 48 -10.07 -11.49 -11.69
N ALA A 49 -10.44 -12.03 -12.84
CA ALA A 49 -9.58 -12.86 -13.67
C ALA A 49 -9.57 -12.34 -15.12
N PRO A 50 -8.63 -12.78 -15.96
CA PRO A 50 -8.70 -12.58 -17.39
C PRO A 50 -10.02 -13.11 -17.98
N GLY A 51 -10.61 -12.39 -18.93
CA GLY A 51 -11.78 -12.87 -19.65
C GLY A 51 -11.42 -14.09 -20.50
N THR A 52 -12.09 -15.22 -20.30
CA THR A 52 -11.71 -16.48 -21.00
C THR A 52 -12.49 -16.68 -22.31
N THR A 53 -13.49 -15.85 -22.57
CA THR A 53 -14.31 -15.87 -23.80
C THR A 53 -13.81 -14.89 -24.85
N LEU A 54 -12.94 -13.96 -24.45
CA LEU A 54 -12.43 -12.86 -25.27
C LEU A 54 -10.92 -13.03 -25.49
N ASN A 55 -10.56 -14.11 -26.17
CA ASN A 55 -9.17 -14.49 -26.45
C ASN A 55 -8.44 -13.39 -27.23
N GLY A 56 -7.24 -13.02 -26.79
CA GLY A 56 -6.35 -12.07 -27.47
C GLY A 56 -6.45 -10.62 -27.00
N LEU A 57 -7.42 -10.28 -26.14
CA LEU A 57 -7.46 -8.97 -25.49
C LEU A 57 -6.59 -8.94 -24.23
N PRO A 58 -5.91 -7.81 -23.96
CA PRO A 58 -5.21 -7.60 -22.71
C PRO A 58 -6.19 -7.62 -21.54
N ALA A 59 -5.79 -8.27 -20.44
CA ALA A 59 -6.65 -8.56 -19.31
C ALA A 59 -6.30 -7.74 -18.06
N VAL A 60 -7.32 -7.46 -17.24
CA VAL A 60 -7.11 -6.90 -15.90
C VAL A 60 -6.67 -8.02 -14.94
N ASN A 61 -5.40 -8.00 -14.53
CA ASN A 61 -4.85 -9.07 -13.68
C ASN A 61 -4.69 -8.67 -12.21
N ARG A 62 -4.69 -7.37 -11.88
CA ARG A 62 -4.52 -6.87 -10.51
C ARG A 62 -5.41 -5.68 -10.26
N ALA A 63 -6.45 -5.88 -9.47
CA ALA A 63 -7.31 -4.83 -8.97
C ALA A 63 -7.68 -5.10 -7.51
N ARG A 64 -7.85 -4.03 -6.75
CA ARG A 64 -8.52 -4.06 -5.45
C ARG A 64 -10.03 -4.02 -5.69
N ILE A 65 -10.75 -4.85 -4.95
CA ILE A 65 -12.20 -4.91 -4.97
C ILE A 65 -12.71 -4.33 -3.65
N THR A 66 -13.75 -3.51 -3.74
CA THR A 66 -14.45 -2.96 -2.57
C THR A 66 -15.94 -2.95 -2.86
N VAL A 67 -16.72 -3.50 -1.95
CA VAL A 67 -18.17 -3.66 -2.04
C VAL A 67 -18.80 -2.68 -1.08
N THR A 68 -19.61 -1.76 -1.60
CA THR A 68 -20.24 -0.70 -0.80
C THR A 68 -21.55 -0.28 -1.48
N ASP A 69 -22.63 -0.19 -0.70
CA ASP A 69 -23.92 0.37 -1.13
C ASP A 69 -24.45 -0.17 -2.48
N GLY A 70 -24.39 -1.49 -2.71
CA GLY A 70 -24.90 -2.08 -3.96
C GLY A 70 -23.97 -1.90 -5.17
N VAL A 71 -22.72 -1.48 -4.94
CA VAL A 71 -21.71 -1.31 -5.98
C VAL A 71 -20.45 -2.10 -5.63
N ILE A 72 -19.91 -2.78 -6.64
CA ILE A 72 -18.57 -3.39 -6.63
C ILE A 72 -17.62 -2.41 -7.31
N ALA A 73 -16.80 -1.73 -6.52
CA ALA A 73 -15.75 -0.84 -7.00
C ALA A 73 -14.47 -1.64 -7.29
N ILE A 74 -13.95 -1.46 -8.51
CA ILE A 74 -12.76 -2.14 -9.04
C ILE A 74 -11.67 -1.09 -9.25
N THR A 75 -10.60 -1.18 -8.47
CA THR A 75 -9.51 -0.20 -8.45
C THR A 75 -8.19 -0.85 -8.81
N GLY A 76 -7.66 -0.56 -10.00
CA GLY A 76 -6.33 -0.98 -10.42
C GLY A 76 -5.22 -0.13 -9.79
N ASN A 77 -3.99 -0.67 -9.84
CA ASN A 77 -2.78 0.02 -9.41
C ASN A 77 -1.77 0.26 -10.54
N THR A 78 -2.03 -0.30 -11.73
CA THR A 78 -1.19 -0.14 -12.93
C THR A 78 -1.87 0.79 -13.94
N PRO A 79 -1.14 1.73 -14.56
CA PRO A 79 -1.64 2.54 -15.67
C PRO A 79 -2.15 1.67 -16.83
N ILE A 80 -3.35 1.95 -17.32
CA ILE A 80 -3.93 1.28 -18.48
C ILE A 80 -3.28 1.85 -19.75
N ARG A 81 -2.86 0.98 -20.66
CA ARG A 81 -2.28 1.36 -21.96
C ARG A 81 -3.12 0.91 -23.15
N GLU A 82 -4.12 0.08 -22.88
CA GLU A 82 -4.88 -0.63 -23.87
C GLU A 82 -6.29 -0.02 -23.90
N PRO A 83 -6.82 0.36 -25.08
CA PRO A 83 -8.13 1.00 -25.18
C PRO A 83 -9.28 0.01 -25.01
N LEU A 84 -9.02 -1.28 -25.22
CA LEU A 84 -9.99 -2.35 -25.08
C LEU A 84 -9.39 -3.48 -24.26
N MET A 85 -10.05 -3.85 -23.17
CA MET A 85 -9.59 -4.88 -22.25
C MET A 85 -10.72 -5.84 -21.88
N SER A 86 -10.38 -7.06 -21.50
CA SER A 86 -11.34 -8.03 -20.97
C SER A 86 -11.12 -8.27 -19.47
N ALA A 87 -12.21 -8.52 -18.75
CA ALA A 87 -12.14 -8.95 -17.36
C ALA A 87 -13.30 -9.88 -17.03
N ARG A 88 -13.02 -10.93 -16.26
CA ARG A 88 -14.02 -11.83 -15.68
C ARG A 88 -14.17 -11.51 -14.21
N LEU A 89 -15.38 -11.13 -13.80
CA LEU A 89 -15.74 -10.98 -12.40
C LEU A 89 -16.42 -12.27 -11.93
N SER A 90 -15.83 -12.93 -10.95
CA SER A 90 -16.36 -14.16 -10.36
C SER A 90 -16.67 -13.96 -8.89
N ILE A 91 -17.88 -14.32 -8.48
CA ILE A 91 -18.37 -14.21 -7.11
C ILE A 91 -18.61 -15.61 -6.56
N GLN A 92 -17.99 -15.86 -5.42
CA GLN A 92 -17.91 -17.16 -4.77
C GLN A 92 -18.16 -17.00 -3.26
N CYS A 93 -19.27 -16.33 -2.91
CA CYS A 93 -19.60 -16.02 -1.52
C CYS A 93 -20.33 -17.20 -0.85
N PRO A 94 -20.13 -17.44 0.45
CA PRO A 94 -20.90 -18.42 1.19
C PRO A 94 -22.40 -18.13 1.08
N TYR A 95 -23.22 -19.17 0.97
CA TYR A 95 -24.68 -19.06 0.92
C TYR A 95 -25.25 -18.27 -0.28
N THR A 96 -24.42 -17.87 -1.23
CA THR A 96 -24.81 -17.18 -2.47
C THR A 96 -24.41 -18.08 -3.65
N PRO A 97 -25.22 -18.16 -4.72
CA PRO A 97 -24.84 -18.91 -5.91
C PRO A 97 -23.57 -18.35 -6.56
N ASN A 98 -22.75 -19.24 -7.09
CA ASN A 98 -21.53 -18.87 -7.78
C ASN A 98 -21.90 -18.28 -9.14
N ILE A 99 -21.47 -17.06 -9.39
CA ILE A 99 -21.74 -16.36 -10.64
C ILE A 99 -20.44 -15.80 -11.19
N ALA A 100 -20.28 -15.92 -12.51
CA ALA A 100 -19.16 -15.31 -13.22
C ALA A 100 -19.68 -14.57 -14.45
N ARG A 101 -19.20 -13.35 -14.65
CA ARG A 101 -19.56 -12.53 -15.82
C ARG A 101 -18.30 -11.97 -16.48
N ASP A 102 -18.21 -12.17 -17.78
CA ASP A 102 -17.17 -11.56 -18.60
C ASP A 102 -17.63 -10.16 -19.04
N TYR A 103 -16.73 -9.19 -18.89
CA TYR A 103 -16.92 -7.80 -19.26
C TYR A 103 -15.87 -7.37 -20.29
N MET A 104 -16.30 -6.50 -21.20
CA MET A 104 -15.42 -5.72 -22.07
C MET A 104 -15.32 -4.31 -21.51
N LEU A 105 -14.11 -3.88 -21.20
CA LEU A 105 -13.81 -2.56 -20.70
C LEU A 105 -13.32 -1.71 -21.86
N PHE A 106 -14.03 -0.60 -22.09
CA PHE A 106 -13.66 0.42 -23.06
C PHE A 106 -13.04 1.59 -22.31
N ILE A 107 -11.81 1.94 -22.66
CA ILE A 107 -11.08 3.03 -22.06
C ILE A 107 -11.02 4.18 -23.06
N ASP A 108 -11.45 5.36 -22.62
CA ASP A 108 -11.46 6.53 -23.46
C ASP A 108 -10.02 7.04 -23.68
N PRO A 109 -9.58 7.25 -24.95
CA PRO A 109 -8.25 7.77 -25.26
C PRO A 109 -8.07 9.25 -24.91
N ALA A 110 -9.15 10.02 -24.73
CA ALA A 110 -9.09 11.44 -24.41
C ALA A 110 -9.02 11.68 -22.89
N GLY A 111 -7.84 11.43 -22.32
CA GLY A 111 -7.49 11.97 -20.99
C GLY A 111 -7.13 13.46 -21.09
N ALA A 112 -8.04 14.31 -21.56
CA ALA A 112 -7.80 15.74 -21.54
C ALA A 112 -7.84 16.20 -20.08
N ALA A 113 -6.67 16.57 -19.58
CA ALA A 113 -6.46 17.16 -18.27
C ALA A 113 -7.54 18.21 -17.98
N GLU A 114 -8.41 17.97 -17.01
CA GLU A 114 -9.01 19.10 -16.32
C GLU A 114 -7.85 19.87 -15.68
N PRO A 115 -7.66 21.16 -16.02
CA PRO A 115 -6.69 21.97 -15.31
C PRO A 115 -7.17 22.02 -13.86
N VAL A 116 -6.41 21.44 -12.94
CA VAL A 116 -6.40 21.94 -11.57
C VAL A 116 -6.21 23.44 -11.72
N GLN A 117 -7.27 24.20 -11.42
CA GLN A 117 -7.21 25.64 -11.34
C GLN A 117 -6.14 25.96 -10.31
N ALA A 118 -4.93 26.23 -10.79
CA ALA A 118 -3.97 26.99 -10.03
C ALA A 118 -4.67 28.32 -9.76
N ARG A 119 -5.15 28.50 -8.54
CA ARG A 119 -5.53 29.82 -8.02
C ARG A 119 -4.30 30.70 -8.17
N ALA A 120 -4.26 31.45 -9.25
CA ALA A 120 -3.34 32.55 -9.42
C ALA A 120 -3.68 33.55 -8.32
N ALA A 121 -2.83 33.61 -7.30
CA ALA A 121 -2.81 34.75 -6.40
C ALA A 121 -2.46 35.97 -7.24
N VAL A 122 -3.39 36.91 -7.34
CA VAL A 122 -3.19 38.19 -8.02
C VAL A 122 -2.34 39.04 -7.09
N THR A 123 -1.07 39.24 -7.41
CA THR A 123 -0.23 40.21 -6.72
C THR A 123 -0.34 41.55 -7.43
N PRO A 124 -0.61 42.68 -6.74
CA PRO A 124 -0.53 44.00 -7.35
C PRO A 124 0.92 44.33 -7.73
N ALA A 125 1.09 44.85 -8.94
CA ALA A 125 2.36 45.33 -9.46
C ALA A 125 2.84 46.60 -8.74
N ALA A 126 4.13 46.66 -8.43
CA ALA A 126 4.87 47.88 -8.08
C ALA A 126 6.02 48.08 -9.09
N PRO A 127 6.41 49.32 -9.41
CA PRO A 127 7.10 49.65 -10.65
C PRO A 127 8.61 49.39 -10.63
N THR A 128 9.11 49.31 -11.87
CA THR A 128 10.44 48.97 -12.37
C THR A 128 11.59 49.85 -11.86
N ALA A 129 12.72 49.21 -11.57
CA ALA A 129 14.06 49.82 -11.66
C ALA A 129 15.02 48.80 -12.32
N PRO A 130 15.86 49.18 -13.30
CA PRO A 130 16.79 48.24 -13.94
C PRO A 130 18.17 48.29 -13.24
N ALA A 131 18.65 47.14 -12.81
CA ALA A 131 20.06 46.97 -12.45
C ALA A 131 20.54 45.57 -12.87
N ARG A 132 21.74 45.54 -13.43
CA ARG A 132 22.41 44.41 -14.08
C ARG A 132 22.60 43.18 -13.18
N ALA A 133 22.74 42.04 -13.84
CA ALA A 133 23.03 40.69 -13.35
C ALA A 133 24.11 40.61 -12.24
N PRO A 134 24.04 39.58 -11.39
CA PRO A 134 24.68 38.30 -11.72
C PRO A 134 23.73 37.11 -11.69
N GLU A 135 24.06 36.11 -12.49
CA GLU A 135 23.42 34.79 -12.51
C GLU A 135 23.40 34.16 -11.10
N ALA A 136 22.19 33.93 -10.58
CA ALA A 136 21.98 33.15 -9.36
C ALA A 136 21.93 31.65 -9.71
N PRO A 137 22.45 30.75 -8.86
CA PRO A 137 22.51 29.32 -9.16
C PRO A 137 21.09 28.78 -9.32
N ARG A 138 20.85 28.05 -10.42
CA ARG A 138 19.63 27.26 -10.58
C ARG A 138 19.49 26.34 -9.35
N PRO A 139 18.31 26.23 -8.72
CA PRO A 139 18.12 25.21 -7.71
C PRO A 139 18.39 23.85 -8.36
N ALA A 140 19.39 23.16 -7.84
CA ALA A 140 19.69 21.80 -8.24
C ALA A 140 18.40 20.99 -8.07
N ILE A 141 17.91 20.43 -9.18
CA ILE A 141 16.95 19.33 -9.15
C ILE A 141 17.52 18.35 -8.13
N ARG A 142 16.76 18.10 -7.05
CA ARG A 142 17.12 17.08 -6.07
C ARG A 142 17.07 15.77 -6.83
N GLN A 143 18.22 15.35 -7.33
CA GLN A 143 18.40 14.10 -8.04
C GLN A 143 17.85 13.02 -7.11
N THR A 144 16.75 12.38 -7.51
CA THR A 144 16.41 11.07 -6.98
C THR A 144 17.68 10.24 -7.13
N PRO A 145 18.24 9.68 -6.03
CA PRO A 145 19.43 8.86 -6.14
C PRO A 145 19.17 7.78 -7.18
N PRO A 146 20.11 7.53 -8.10
CA PRO A 146 19.94 6.47 -9.07
C PRO A 146 19.72 5.16 -8.30
N ALA A 147 18.80 4.32 -8.80
CA ALA A 147 18.44 3.02 -8.22
C ALA A 147 19.63 2.05 -8.03
N THR A 148 20.82 2.42 -8.51
CA THR A 148 22.11 1.77 -8.26
C THR A 148 22.68 2.01 -6.86
N ALA A 149 22.35 3.11 -6.17
CA ALA A 149 22.76 3.34 -4.79
C ALA A 149 22.00 2.44 -3.78
N GLU A 150 20.83 1.95 -4.16
CA GLU A 150 19.99 1.03 -3.37
C GLU A 150 20.63 -0.36 -3.26
N ARG A 151 21.28 -0.82 -4.34
CA ARG A 151 21.81 -2.18 -4.48
C ARG A 151 23.11 -2.42 -3.69
N ASN A 152 23.80 -1.35 -3.28
CA ASN A 152 25.09 -1.44 -2.59
C ASN A 152 25.00 -1.19 -1.08
N ARG A 153 23.78 -1.20 -0.50
CA ARG A 153 23.59 -1.03 0.95
C ARG A 153 23.70 -2.39 1.66
N PRO A 154 24.29 -2.43 2.87
CA PRO A 154 24.46 -3.67 3.63
C PRO A 154 23.10 -4.33 3.94
N ALA A 155 23.15 -5.65 4.08
CA ALA A 155 22.01 -6.46 4.48
C ALA A 155 21.54 -6.07 5.89
N VAL A 156 20.24 -6.25 6.14
CA VAL A 156 19.60 -5.92 7.41
C VAL A 156 19.39 -7.22 8.19
N ALA A 157 20.03 -7.31 9.35
CA ALA A 157 19.89 -8.45 10.25
C ALA A 157 18.48 -8.50 10.85
N SER A 158 17.90 -9.69 10.85
CA SER A 158 16.60 -9.98 11.46
C SER A 158 16.68 -9.93 12.99
N GLY A 159 15.60 -9.55 13.67
CA GLY A 159 15.57 -9.47 15.15
C GLY A 159 16.32 -8.29 15.76
N THR A 160 16.69 -7.29 14.96
CA THR A 160 17.49 -6.12 15.40
C THR A 160 16.70 -4.82 15.23
N LEU A 161 17.09 -3.78 15.98
CA LEU A 161 16.62 -2.40 15.77
C LEU A 161 17.40 -1.76 14.61
N TYR A 162 16.70 -1.43 13.52
CA TYR A 162 17.26 -0.77 12.35
C TYR A 162 16.96 0.72 12.35
N ARG A 163 17.97 1.58 12.18
CA ARG A 163 17.76 3.02 12.04
C ARG A 163 17.55 3.38 10.57
N VAL A 164 16.35 3.86 10.25
CA VAL A 164 15.96 4.25 8.89
C VAL A 164 16.86 5.37 8.38
N GLN A 165 17.49 5.18 7.23
CA GLN A 165 18.29 6.22 6.58
C GLN A 165 17.42 7.09 5.65
N PRO A 166 17.82 8.35 5.40
CA PRO A 166 17.18 9.16 4.37
C PRO A 166 17.18 8.43 3.02
N GLY A 167 15.98 8.26 2.44
CA GLY A 167 15.77 7.57 1.18
C GLY A 167 15.49 6.06 1.30
N ASP A 168 15.50 5.47 2.50
CA ASP A 168 15.01 4.09 2.66
C ASP A 168 13.48 4.03 2.48
N SER A 169 13.02 2.98 1.82
CA SER A 169 11.62 2.56 1.80
C SER A 169 11.44 1.26 2.58
N LEU A 170 10.25 1.05 3.13
CA LEU A 170 9.91 -0.18 3.85
C LEU A 170 10.15 -1.43 2.99
N SER A 171 9.78 -1.37 1.70
CA SER A 171 10.05 -2.41 0.71
C SER A 171 11.54 -2.67 0.51
N ALA A 172 12.38 -1.62 0.46
CA ALA A 172 13.82 -1.78 0.28
C ALA A 172 14.53 -2.31 1.52
N ILE A 173 14.02 -2.00 2.72
CA ILE A 173 14.50 -2.59 3.97
C ILE A 173 14.11 -4.08 4.01
N ALA A 174 12.84 -4.41 3.70
CA ALA A 174 12.36 -5.78 3.67
C ALA A 174 13.05 -6.66 2.60
N GLN A 175 13.44 -6.07 1.47
CA GLN A 175 14.22 -6.77 0.43
C GLN A 175 15.63 -7.15 0.88
N ARG A 176 16.24 -6.35 1.77
CA ARG A 176 17.59 -6.55 2.30
C ARG A 176 17.63 -7.42 3.55
N LEU A 177 16.50 -7.96 3.99
CA LEU A 177 16.41 -8.81 5.17
C LEU A 177 17.15 -10.13 4.96
N GLU A 178 18.07 -10.46 5.86
CA GLU A 178 18.82 -11.72 5.80
C GLU A 178 17.96 -12.92 6.20
N GLY A 179 18.05 -14.02 5.45
CA GLY A 179 17.37 -15.28 5.77
C GLY A 179 15.85 -15.25 5.59
N ARG A 180 15.32 -14.35 4.76
CA ARG A 180 13.88 -14.23 4.51
C ARG A 180 13.31 -15.46 3.77
N GLU A 181 12.53 -16.26 4.49
CA GLU A 181 11.78 -17.40 3.92
C GLU A 181 10.36 -17.01 3.45
N VAL A 182 9.84 -15.87 3.93
CA VAL A 182 8.49 -15.38 3.62
C VAL A 182 8.44 -14.44 2.41
N GLY A 183 7.28 -14.30 1.78
CA GLY A 183 7.07 -13.36 0.67
C GLY A 183 7.37 -11.90 1.04
N LEU A 184 7.85 -11.10 0.08
CA LEU A 184 8.23 -9.70 0.31
C LEU A 184 7.08 -8.88 0.93
N TRP A 185 5.87 -9.04 0.40
CA TRP A 185 4.68 -8.34 0.89
C TRP A 185 4.30 -8.73 2.33
N GLN A 186 4.47 -10.01 2.69
CA GLN A 186 4.24 -10.48 4.05
C GLN A 186 5.26 -9.88 5.02
N ALA A 187 6.53 -9.78 4.60
CA ALA A 187 7.57 -9.15 5.40
C ALA A 187 7.34 -7.66 5.62
N VAL A 188 6.96 -6.94 4.56
CA VAL A 188 6.58 -5.52 4.63
C VAL A 188 5.43 -5.31 5.62
N ASN A 189 4.38 -6.13 5.53
CA ASN A 189 3.23 -6.01 6.44
C ASN A 189 3.59 -6.33 7.89
N ALA A 190 4.41 -7.35 8.14
CA ALA A 190 4.85 -7.72 9.49
C ALA A 190 5.72 -6.62 10.12
N ILE A 191 6.65 -6.04 9.36
CA ILE A 191 7.47 -4.91 9.82
C ILE A 191 6.59 -3.69 10.07
N PHE A 192 5.62 -3.41 9.19
CA PHE A 192 4.68 -2.30 9.39
C PHE A 192 3.84 -2.46 10.66
N ALA A 193 3.24 -3.64 10.86
CA ALA A 193 2.42 -3.96 12.02
C ALA A 193 3.19 -3.86 13.34
N ALA A 194 4.48 -4.22 13.34
CA ALA A 194 5.34 -4.11 14.50
C ALA A 194 5.82 -2.67 14.79
N ASN A 195 5.65 -1.72 13.87
CA ASN A 195 6.24 -0.38 13.97
C ASN A 195 5.32 0.76 13.52
N PRO A 196 4.05 0.85 13.97
CA PRO A 196 3.11 1.89 13.51
C PRO A 196 3.64 3.31 13.74
N GLU A 197 4.43 3.53 14.80
CA GLU A 197 5.02 4.83 15.15
C GLU A 197 6.10 5.34 14.18
N ALA A 198 6.74 4.43 13.44
CA ALA A 198 7.75 4.76 12.44
C ALA A 198 7.13 5.35 11.16
N PHE A 199 5.79 5.29 11.02
CA PHE A 199 5.08 5.77 9.84
C PHE A 199 4.28 7.04 10.13
N ILE A 200 4.26 7.96 9.17
CA ILE A 200 3.46 9.18 9.27
C ILE A 200 2.04 8.90 8.80
N GLY A 201 1.07 8.98 9.71
CA GLY A 201 -0.35 8.77 9.39
C GLY A 201 -0.70 7.32 9.09
N ASN A 202 0.04 6.37 9.68
CA ASN A 202 -0.17 4.93 9.49
C ASN A 202 -0.14 4.49 8.01
N ASP A 203 0.63 5.21 7.19
CA ASP A 203 0.83 4.91 5.77
C ASP A 203 2.16 4.17 5.56
N PRO A 204 2.16 2.93 5.05
CA PRO A 204 3.36 2.14 4.79
C PRO A 204 4.38 2.81 3.85
N ASN A 205 3.93 3.76 3.02
CA ASN A 205 4.80 4.50 2.10
C ASN A 205 5.48 5.71 2.75
N ARG A 206 5.08 6.09 3.97
CA ARG A 206 5.55 7.30 4.65
C ARG A 206 6.40 6.96 5.87
N LEU A 207 7.52 6.30 5.61
CA LEU A 207 8.50 5.96 6.63
C LEU A 207 9.28 7.20 7.08
N LYS A 208 9.37 7.41 8.39
CA LYS A 208 10.13 8.51 9.00
C LYS A 208 11.64 8.20 8.94
N ALA A 209 12.41 9.04 8.25
CA ALA A 209 13.86 8.94 8.28
C ALA A 209 14.39 9.21 9.69
N GLY A 210 15.36 8.41 10.13
CA GLY A 210 15.96 8.47 11.45
C GLY A 210 15.21 7.72 12.55
N SER A 211 14.01 7.21 12.28
CA SER A 211 13.25 6.36 13.21
C SER A 211 13.93 5.01 13.40
N LEU A 212 13.75 4.46 14.61
CA LEU A 212 14.14 3.09 14.92
C LEU A 212 13.00 2.17 14.47
N LEU A 213 13.35 1.16 13.68
CA LEU A 213 12.46 0.18 13.10
C LEU A 213 12.84 -1.19 13.66
N GLN A 214 11.94 -1.78 14.42
CA GLN A 214 12.07 -3.11 14.99
C GLN A 214 11.83 -4.17 13.91
N ILE A 215 12.89 -4.87 13.54
CA ILE A 215 12.83 -5.91 12.52
C ILE A 215 12.48 -7.25 13.21
N PRO A 216 11.31 -7.87 12.94
CA PRO A 216 10.97 -9.17 13.49
C PRO A 216 11.94 -10.26 12.99
N THR A 217 12.11 -11.33 13.78
CA THR A 217 12.91 -12.49 13.34
C THR A 217 12.18 -13.25 12.23
N THR A 218 12.93 -13.92 11.35
CA THR A 218 12.38 -14.64 10.20
C THR A 218 11.45 -15.79 10.59
N ALA A 219 11.64 -16.40 11.77
CA ALA A 219 10.73 -17.38 12.35
C ALA A 219 9.36 -16.79 12.71
N MET A 220 9.30 -15.52 13.13
CA MET A 220 8.05 -14.82 13.52
C MET A 220 7.29 -14.23 12.32
N LEU A 221 7.98 -14.09 11.18
CA LEU A 221 7.42 -13.59 9.93
C LEU A 221 6.46 -14.59 9.25
N GLY A 222 6.59 -15.89 9.55
CA GLY A 222 5.78 -16.98 8.97
C GLY A 222 4.46 -17.27 9.69
N ASP A 223 4.39 -17.01 11.00
CA ASP A 223 3.27 -17.44 11.87
C ASP A 223 2.19 -16.37 12.10
N GLY A 224 2.31 -15.20 11.46
CA GLY A 224 1.32 -14.11 11.59
C GLY A 224 1.18 -13.52 13.00
N SER A 225 2.04 -13.91 13.94
CA SER A 225 2.00 -13.51 15.34
C SER A 225 3.20 -12.61 15.66
N ALA A 226 2.96 -11.29 15.68
CA ALA A 226 3.95 -10.32 16.14
C ALA A 226 3.89 -10.19 17.67
N THR A 227 4.37 -11.21 18.38
CA THR A 227 4.54 -11.14 19.84
C THR A 227 6.02 -11.15 20.16
N PHE A 228 6.52 -10.03 20.66
CA PHE A 228 7.90 -9.95 21.14
C PHE A 228 7.99 -10.46 22.59
N PRO A 229 9.05 -11.19 22.99
CA PRO A 229 9.43 -11.22 24.39
C PRO A 229 9.84 -9.80 24.80
N SER A 230 9.11 -9.23 25.76
CA SER A 230 9.42 -7.92 26.33
C SER A 230 10.78 -7.99 27.03
N ALA A 231 11.84 -7.55 26.35
CA ALA A 231 13.11 -7.29 26.99
C ALA A 231 13.01 -5.98 27.78
N ALA A 232 12.50 -6.08 29.01
CA ALA A 232 12.77 -5.10 30.04
C ALA A 232 14.28 -5.14 30.35
N ALA A 233 15.07 -4.42 29.57
CA ALA A 233 16.46 -4.13 29.88
C ALA A 233 16.54 -2.66 30.29
N THR A 234 16.42 -2.45 31.60
CA THR A 234 16.83 -1.23 32.29
C THR A 234 18.18 -0.76 31.75
N PRO A 235 18.34 0.51 31.36
CA PRO A 235 19.66 1.02 31.01
C PRO A 235 20.48 1.10 32.31
N ALA A 236 21.37 0.14 32.52
CA ALA A 236 22.44 0.27 33.51
C ALA A 236 23.34 1.43 33.06
N GLN A 237 23.10 2.60 33.63
CA GLN A 237 23.98 3.74 33.54
C GLN A 237 25.37 3.31 34.02
N ARG A 238 26.32 3.40 33.09
CA ARG A 238 27.74 3.29 33.31
C ARG A 238 28.18 4.45 34.20
N THR A 239 28.23 4.23 35.52
CA THR A 239 28.94 5.11 36.44
C THR A 239 30.40 4.67 36.49
N ALA A 240 31.26 5.44 35.82
CA ALA A 240 32.69 5.44 36.05
C ALA A 240 33.00 6.49 37.12
N ALA A 241 33.44 6.03 38.29
CA ALA A 241 34.18 6.75 39.34
C ALA A 241 34.36 5.70 40.44
N GLY A 242 35.53 5.35 40.95
CA GLY A 242 36.82 6.00 41.05
C GLY A 242 37.45 5.31 42.26
N ALA A 243 38.68 4.83 42.12
CA ALA A 243 39.43 4.20 43.19
C ALA A 243 39.90 5.26 44.21
N ASP A 244 39.75 4.94 45.49
CA ASP A 244 40.47 5.39 46.70
C ASP A 244 39.56 5.00 47.90
N ASP A 245 39.95 4.72 49.12
CA ASP A 245 41.20 4.46 49.84
C ASP A 245 40.72 4.09 51.28
N THR A 246 41.61 3.44 52.05
CA THR A 246 41.61 3.30 53.51
C THR A 246 40.48 2.57 54.30
N ALA A 247 40.91 1.43 54.87
CA ALA A 247 40.97 1.13 56.32
C ALA A 247 39.66 1.09 57.16
N TYR A 248 39.37 -0.04 57.82
CA TYR A 248 39.80 -0.37 59.20
C TYR A 248 38.89 -1.48 59.83
N LEU A 249 39.54 -2.46 60.48
CA LEU A 249 39.11 -3.35 61.60
C LEU A 249 38.29 -4.64 61.36
N GLU A 250 39.02 -5.76 61.42
CA GLU A 250 38.86 -6.95 62.30
C GLU A 250 38.05 -6.76 63.63
N PRO A 251 37.75 -7.83 64.42
CA PRO A 251 37.48 -9.25 64.11
C PRO A 251 36.33 -9.85 64.96
N ALA A 252 36.25 -11.19 64.96
CA ALA A 252 35.74 -12.11 66.02
C ALA A 252 34.33 -12.71 65.73
N GLN A 253 34.07 -14.02 65.76
CA GLN A 253 34.80 -15.21 66.25
C GLN A 253 34.54 -16.43 65.35
#